data_AF-A0A318XNZ3-F1
#
_entry.id   AF-A0A318XNZ3-F1
#
_cell.length_a   1.000
_cell.length_b   1.000
_cell.length_c   1.000
_cell.angle_alpha   90.00
_cell.angle_beta   90.00
_cell.angle_gamma   90.00
#
_symmetry.space_group_name_H-M   'P 1'
#
loop_
_entity.id
_entity.type
_entity.pdbx_description
1 polymer ?
#
loop_
_entity_poly.entity_id
_entity_poly.type
_entity_poly.pdbx_seq_one_letter_code
_entity_poly.pdbx_strand_id
1 'polypeptide(L)' 'MNVNKIMSFGSMFFTIVLIAFGMLKYSSGQTRAGAFYLIGGLGFFIVFLSYKRKEKNR' A
#
# COMPACT_ATOMS: atom_id res chain seq x y z
N MET A 1 -16.52 11.99 9.96
CA MET A 1 -15.21 11.55 9.43
C MET A 1 -15.38 11.28 7.93
N ASN A 2 -14.74 12.06 7.05
CA ASN A 2 -14.96 11.94 5.60
C ASN A 2 -14.49 10.57 5.08
N VAL A 3 -15.31 9.88 4.29
CA VAL A 3 -15.02 8.56 3.69
C VAL A 3 -13.66 8.52 2.99
N ASN A 4 -13.25 9.62 2.35
CA ASN A 4 -11.93 9.77 1.73
C ASN A 4 -10.77 9.64 2.71
N LYS A 5 -10.91 10.12 3.96
CA LYS A 5 -9.86 10.02 4.98
C LYS A 5 -9.68 8.58 5.45
N ILE A 6 -10.77 7.82 5.60
CA ILE A 6 -10.72 6.40 5.98
C ILE A 6 -10.09 5.56 4.86
N MET A 7 -10.48 5.79 3.60
CA MET A 7 -9.89 5.10 2.45
C MET A 7 -8.40 5.45 2.26
N SER A 8 -8.03 6.72 2.47
CA SER A 8 -6.63 7.16 2.43
C SER A 8 -5.80 6.52 3.55
N PHE A 9 -6.31 6.51 4.78
CA PHE A 9 -5.61 5.89 5.91
C PHE A 9 -5.49 4.37 5.77
N GLY A 10 -6.55 3.71 5.30
CA GLY A 10 -6.56 2.27 5.02
C GLY A 10 -5.57 1.89 3.92
N SER A 11 -5.57 2.60 2.79
CA SER A 11 -4.63 2.33 1.68
C SER A 11 -3.18 2.58 2.09
N MET A 12 -2.91 3.61 2.89
CA MET A 12 -1.58 3.85 3.45
C MET A 12 -1.14 2.72 4.38
N PHE A 13 -2.02 2.29 5.29
CA PHE A 13 -1.75 1.19 6.21
C PHE A 13 -1.46 -0.12 5.47
N PHE A 14 -2.30 -0.51 4.52
CA PHE A 14 -2.10 -1.72 3.71
C PHE A 14 -0.82 -1.66 2.89
N THR A 15 -0.47 -0.50 2.34
CA THR A 15 0.80 -0.30 1.62
C THR A 15 1.99 -0.62 2.53
N ILE A 16 2.03 -0.04 3.74
CA ILE A 16 3.13 -0.24 4.69
C ILE A 16 3.23 -1.71 5.10
N VAL A 17 2.10 -2.34 5.43
CA VAL A 17 2.06 -3.76 5.82
C VAL A 17 2.55 -4.66 4.70
N LEU A 18 2.09 -4.46 3.46
CA LEU A 18 2.48 -5.27 2.31
C LEU A 18 3.96 -5.11 1.96
N ILE A 19 4.50 -3.89 2.05
CA ILE A 19 5.93 -3.64 1.82
C ILE A 19 6.77 -4.30 2.91
N ALA A 20 6.40 -4.12 4.19
CA ALA A 20 7.11 -4.74 5.30
C ALA A 20 7.09 -6.27 5.22
N PHE A 21 5.93 -6.85 4.93
CA PHE A 21 5.77 -8.30 4.78
C PHE A 21 6.51 -8.83 3.54
N GLY A 22 6.50 -8.08 2.44
CA GLY A 22 7.27 -8.38 1.24
C GLY A 22 8.77 -8.39 1.49
N MET A 23 9.30 -7.42 2.23
CA MET A 23 10.71 -7.37 2.64
C MET A 23 11.08 -8.54 3.56
N LEU A 24 10.24 -8.87 4.55
CA LEU A 24 10.45 -10.02 5.42
C LEU A 24 10.49 -11.34 4.62
N LYS A 25 9.57 -11.51 3.67
CA LYS A 25 9.53 -12.69 2.80
C LYS A 25 10.73 -12.76 1.88
N TYR A 26 11.17 -11.63 1.32
CA TYR A 26 12.38 -11.55 0.53
C TYR A 26 13.62 -11.95 1.35
N SER A 27 13.74 -11.45 2.59
CA SER A 27 14.81 -11.80 3.52
C SER A 27 14.80 -13.28 3.92
N SER A 28 13.62 -13.91 4.02
CA SER A 28 13.48 -15.34 4.28
C SER A 28 13.81 -16.27 3.09
N GLY A 29 14.32 -15.72 1.97
CA GLY A 29 14.65 -16.48 0.76
C GLY A 29 13.44 -16.78 -0.14
N GLN A 30 12.22 -16.39 0.25
CA GLN A 30 11.00 -16.56 -0.55
C GLN A 30 10.81 -15.37 -1.51
N THR A 31 11.76 -15.19 -2.43
CA THR A 31 11.81 -14.04 -3.36
C THR A 31 10.56 -13.90 -4.22
N ARG A 32 9.98 -15.00 -4.71
CA ARG A 32 8.72 -14.98 -5.50
C ARG A 32 7.55 -14.41 -4.68
N ALA A 33 7.35 -14.93 -3.46
CA ALA A 33 6.29 -14.45 -2.58
C ALA A 33 6.53 -12.98 -2.19
N GLY A 34 7.78 -12.61 -1.85
CA GLY A 34 8.14 -11.23 -1.54
C GLY A 34 7.82 -10.26 -2.68
N ALA A 35 8.11 -10.64 -3.93
CA ALA A 35 7.77 -9.84 -5.10
C ALA A 35 6.25 -9.63 -5.27
N PHE A 36 5.43 -10.67 -5.03
CA PHE A 36 3.97 -10.53 -5.07
C PHE A 36 3.45 -9.53 -4.03
N TYR A 37 3.97 -9.58 -2.80
CA TYR A 37 3.57 -8.63 -1.75
C TYR A 37 4.04 -7.20 -2.05
N LEU A 38 5.23 -7.03 -2.63
CA LEU A 38 5.72 -5.71 -3.05
C LEU A 38 4.87 -5.11 -4.19
N ILE A 39 4.45 -5.93 -5.17
CA ILE A 39 3.53 -5.50 -6.23
C ILE A 39 2.17 -5.10 -5.66
N GLY A 40 1.65 -5.89 -4.70
CA GLY A 40 0.43 -5.54 -3.97
C GLY A 40 0.55 -4.22 -3.21
N GLY A 41 1.68 -4.00 -2.54
CA GLY A 41 1.99 -2.75 -1.85
C GLY A 41 2.02 -1.55 -2.80
N LEU A 42 2.64 -1.70 -3.98
CA LEU A 42 2.62 -0.67 -5.02
C LEU A 42 1.20 -0.36 -5.52
N GLY A 43 0.35 -1.38 -5.67
CA GLY A 43 -1.06 -1.19 -6.04
C GLY A 43 -1.81 -0.33 -5.02
N PHE A 44 -1.68 -0.64 -3.72
CA PHE A 44 -2.29 0.16 -2.66
C PHE A 44 -1.68 1.56 -2.54
N PHE A 45 -0.39 1.72 -2.87
CA PHE A 45 0.26 3.04 -2.89
C PHE A 45 -0.32 3.95 -3.98
N ILE A 46 -0.59 3.40 -5.18
CA ILE A 46 -1.25 4.14 -6.26
C ILE A 46 -2.66 4.56 -5.85
N VAL A 47 -3.40 3.68 -5.18
CA VAL A 47 -4.73 3.98 -4.64
C VAL A 47 -4.63 5.13 -3.62
N PHE A 48 -3.69 5.07 -2.68
CA PHE A 48 -3.43 6.13 -1.72
C PHE A 48 -3.16 7.49 -2.41
N LEU A 49 -2.28 7.49 -3.42
CA LEU A 49 -1.97 8.70 -4.19
C LEU A 49 -3.19 9.26 -4.93
N SER A 50 -4.05 8.39 -5.48
CA SER A 50 -5.29 8.79 -6.13
C SER A 50 -6.23 9.51 -5.16
N TYR A 51 -6.42 8.97 -3.96
CA TYR A 51 -7.24 9.62 -2.93
C TYR A 51 -6.63 10.93 -2.44
N LYS A 52 -5.30 10.99 -2.23
CA LYS A 52 -4.59 12.23 -1.86
C LYS A 52 -4.72 13.32 -2.92
N ARG A 53 -4.63 12.97 -4.22
CA ARG A 53 -4.84 13.93 -5.32
C ARG A 53 -6.27 14.43 -5.37
N LYS A 54 -7.25 13.55 -5.15
CA LYS A 54 -8.67 13.91 -5.13
C LYS A 54 -9.03 14.80 -3.95
N GLU A 55 -8.38 14.64 -2.80
CA GLU A 55 -8.53 15.55 -1.65
C GLU A 55 -7.90 16.92 -1.91
N LYS A 56 -6.78 17.00 -2.66
CA LYS A 56 -6.11 18.26 -3.00
C LYS A 56 -6.85 19.10 -4.06
N ASN A 57 -7.62 18.47 -4.94
CA ASN A 57 -8.39 19.12 -6.01
C ASN A 57 -9.84 19.46 -5.61
N ARG A 58 -10.21 19.32 -4.33
CA ARG A 58 -11.53 19.61 -3.80
C ARG A 58 -11.45 20.76 -2.80
#